data_AF-A0A0G4FBP2-F1
#
_entry.id   AF-A0A0G4FBP2-F1
#
_cell.length_a   1.000
_cell.length_b   1.000
_cell.length_c   1.000
_cell.angle_alpha   90.00
_cell.angle_beta   90.00
_cell.angle_gamma   90.00
#
_symmetry.space_group_name_H-M   'P 1'
#
loop_
_entity.id
_entity.type
_entity.pdbx_description
1 polymer ?
#
loop_
_entity_poly.entity_id
_entity_poly.type
_entity_poly.pdbx_seq_one_letter_code
_entity_poly.pdbx_strand_id
1 'polypeptide(L)'
;MENKEVGDQLLETKSFQTEKKRDQSRDDGLSVLVKRFGSSSSMLTDLLKQRDSFGVAWLSAFVFEKNRTMGKIGLEAPHSLDLSEVAAHGIPREKVFLLLDFLPSSIYEMKVDGQVVQGPAFCLFTRFLKRLQSGREGGGFRAHLRKFTFVDHTIGPVEAPIVFPLLLSSLESLCLKGNTLGTEGFQALADEIAAGRASRLLLLDLQNTGLDMQRMEVLCQAMKGLSPHTDAQFIGQFPCRVPKGSSVS
;
A
#
# COMPACT_ATOMS: atom_id res chain seq x y z
N MET A 1 -8.21 59.29 -8.43
CA MET A 1 -8.16 57.93 -9.02
C MET A 1 -8.14 56.83 -7.94
N GLU A 2 -7.92 57.14 -6.66
CA GLU A 2 -7.86 56.13 -5.56
C GLU A 2 -9.20 55.46 -5.18
N ASN A 3 -10.36 56.07 -5.43
CA ASN A 3 -11.64 55.50 -4.98
C ASN A 3 -12.15 54.32 -5.83
N LYS A 4 -11.52 54.00 -6.96
CA LYS A 4 -11.92 52.88 -7.83
C LYS A 4 -11.19 51.58 -7.44
N GLU A 5 -9.92 51.65 -7.03
CA GLU A 5 -9.13 50.49 -6.60
C GLU A 5 -9.61 49.89 -5.27
N VAL A 6 -10.09 50.71 -4.33
CA VAL A 6 -10.61 50.22 -3.04
C VAL A 6 -11.94 49.48 -3.20
N GLY A 7 -12.76 49.87 -4.19
CA GLY A 7 -14.03 49.22 -4.51
C GLY A 7 -13.85 47.83 -5.14
N ASP A 8 -12.87 47.69 -6.04
CA ASP A 8 -12.58 46.42 -6.72
C ASP A 8 -11.95 45.39 -5.77
N GLN A 9 -11.02 45.80 -4.89
CA GLN A 9 -10.45 44.90 -3.87
C GLN A 9 -11.49 44.39 -2.85
N LEU A 10 -12.49 45.22 -2.50
CA LEU A 10 -13.54 44.83 -1.56
C LEU A 10 -14.54 43.83 -2.18
N LEU A 11 -14.80 43.94 -3.48
CA LEU A 11 -15.66 43.02 -4.23
C LEU A 11 -14.97 41.65 -4.41
N GLU A 12 -13.67 41.65 -4.69
CA GLU A 12 -12.86 40.44 -4.86
C GLU A 12 -12.67 39.68 -3.54
N THR A 13 -12.55 40.40 -2.42
CA THR A 13 -12.48 39.78 -1.08
C THR A 13 -13.82 39.16 -0.68
N LYS A 14 -14.95 39.77 -1.06
CA LYS A 14 -16.29 39.25 -0.78
C LYS A 14 -16.64 38.04 -1.64
N SER A 15 -16.23 38.02 -2.92
CA SER A 15 -16.43 36.85 -3.79
C SER A 15 -15.62 35.65 -3.27
N PHE A 16 -14.36 35.86 -2.90
CA PHE A 16 -13.48 34.83 -2.34
C PHE A 16 -14.01 34.24 -1.03
N GLN A 17 -14.52 35.08 -0.13
CA GLN A 17 -15.14 34.59 1.12
C GLN A 17 -16.46 33.82 0.89
N THR A 18 -17.24 34.22 -0.12
CA THR A 18 -18.49 33.55 -0.46
C THR A 18 -18.23 32.17 -1.06
N GLU A 19 -17.21 32.05 -1.91
CA GLU A 19 -16.78 30.78 -2.50
C GLU A 19 -16.24 29.83 -1.44
N LYS A 20 -15.38 30.31 -0.53
CA LYS A 20 -14.87 29.53 0.60
C LYS A 20 -15.98 28.99 1.52
N LYS A 21 -17.04 29.78 1.75
CA LYS A 21 -18.22 29.33 2.53
C LYS A 21 -19.04 28.26 1.80
N ARG A 22 -19.20 28.35 0.48
CA ARG A 22 -19.88 27.33 -0.32
C ARG A 22 -19.10 26.01 -0.31
N ASP A 23 -17.79 26.07 -0.47
CA ASP A 23 -16.93 24.89 -0.45
C ASP A 23 -16.96 24.19 0.90
N GLN A 24 -16.92 24.96 1.99
CA GLN A 24 -17.09 24.45 3.34
C GLN A 24 -18.42 23.69 3.51
N SER A 25 -19.53 24.28 3.06
CA SER A 25 -20.87 23.67 3.15
C SER A 25 -20.99 22.39 2.32
N ARG A 26 -20.37 22.33 1.14
CA ARG A 26 -20.34 21.12 0.30
C ARG A 26 -19.53 20.01 0.96
N ASP A 27 -18.36 20.35 1.52
CA ASP A 27 -17.50 19.40 2.21
C ASP A 27 -18.14 18.87 3.49
N ASP A 28 -18.88 19.72 4.21
CA ASP A 28 -19.68 19.31 5.35
C ASP A 28 -20.77 18.30 4.93
N GLY A 29 -21.47 18.56 3.82
CA GLY A 29 -22.45 17.62 3.25
C GLY A 29 -21.84 16.27 2.86
N LEU A 30 -20.69 16.28 2.18
CA LEU A 30 -19.96 15.05 1.83
C LEU A 30 -19.49 14.28 3.08
N SER A 31 -19.04 14.99 4.11
CA SER A 31 -18.63 14.37 5.37
C SER A 31 -19.79 13.65 6.07
N VAL A 32 -21.01 14.22 6.02
CA VAL A 32 -22.21 13.60 6.58
C VAL A 32 -22.59 12.34 5.81
N LEU A 33 -22.47 12.35 4.47
CA LEU A 33 -22.70 11.16 3.66
C LEU A 33 -21.73 10.04 4.04
N VAL A 34 -20.43 10.33 4.08
CA VAL A 34 -19.40 9.33 4.46
C VAL A 34 -19.63 8.80 5.89
N LYS A 35 -20.03 9.65 6.84
CA LYS A 35 -20.42 9.22 8.19
C LYS A 35 -21.60 8.24 8.19
N ARG A 36 -22.58 8.45 7.32
CA ARG A 36 -23.76 7.57 7.24
C ARG A 36 -23.48 6.24 6.56
N PHE A 37 -22.59 6.23 5.56
CA PHE A 37 -22.22 4.99 4.92
C PHE A 37 -21.42 4.11 5.90
N GLY A 38 -20.53 4.70 6.68
CA GLY A 38 -19.64 3.96 7.57
C GLY A 38 -18.22 4.04 7.04
N SER A 39 -17.25 3.90 7.95
CA SER A 39 -15.86 4.26 7.68
C SER A 39 -14.89 3.10 7.92
N SER A 40 -15.40 1.89 8.07
CA SER A 40 -14.56 0.73 8.31
C SER A 40 -13.77 0.34 7.06
N SER A 41 -12.57 -0.20 7.28
CA SER A 41 -11.75 -0.78 6.21
C SER A 41 -12.47 -1.89 5.44
N SER A 42 -13.32 -2.67 6.13
CA SER A 42 -14.14 -3.71 5.49
C SER A 42 -15.15 -3.13 4.52
N MET A 43 -15.84 -2.05 4.91
CA MET A 43 -16.83 -1.43 4.03
C MET A 43 -16.18 -0.81 2.79
N LEU A 44 -15.03 -0.13 2.96
CA LEU A 44 -14.31 0.43 1.80
C LEU A 44 -13.93 -0.70 0.82
N THR A 45 -13.45 -1.82 1.35
CA THR A 45 -13.14 -3.03 0.56
C THR A 45 -14.38 -3.57 -0.16
N ASP A 46 -15.50 -3.71 0.55
CA ASP A 46 -16.75 -4.24 -0.02
C ASP A 46 -17.26 -3.34 -1.16
N LEU A 47 -17.23 -2.02 -0.97
CA LEU A 47 -17.60 -1.07 -2.02
C LEU A 47 -16.66 -1.13 -3.23
N LEU A 48 -15.37 -1.39 -3.00
CA LEU A 48 -14.38 -1.54 -4.08
C LEU A 48 -14.53 -2.83 -4.86
N LYS A 49 -15.11 -3.88 -4.27
CA LYS A 49 -15.42 -5.12 -4.99
C LYS A 49 -16.69 -5.01 -5.83
N GLN A 50 -17.51 -3.98 -5.63
CA GLN A 50 -18.75 -3.79 -6.38
C GLN A 50 -18.57 -2.73 -7.47
N ARG A 51 -18.73 -3.14 -8.74
CA ARG A 51 -18.57 -2.24 -9.90
C ARG A 51 -19.42 -0.98 -9.80
N ASP A 52 -20.65 -1.10 -9.32
CA ASP A 52 -21.62 0.00 -9.21
C ASP A 52 -21.34 0.91 -8.01
N SER A 53 -20.57 0.43 -7.03
CA SER A 53 -20.21 1.16 -5.82
C SER A 53 -18.79 1.71 -5.83
N PHE A 54 -17.98 1.39 -6.86
CA PHE A 54 -16.60 1.83 -6.97
C PHE A 54 -16.46 3.36 -6.86
N GLY A 55 -17.36 4.12 -7.50
CA GLY A 55 -17.33 5.58 -7.43
C GLY A 55 -17.56 6.11 -6.01
N VAL A 56 -18.42 5.45 -5.25
CA VAL A 56 -18.69 5.77 -3.83
C VAL A 56 -17.49 5.42 -2.97
N ALA A 57 -16.81 4.30 -3.24
CA ALA A 57 -15.58 3.92 -2.55
C ALA A 57 -14.47 4.96 -2.78
N TRP A 58 -14.25 5.33 -4.05
CA TRP A 58 -13.26 6.33 -4.43
C TRP A 58 -13.57 7.70 -3.81
N LEU A 59 -14.82 8.15 -3.87
CA LEU A 59 -15.25 9.41 -3.26
C LEU A 59 -15.07 9.38 -1.74
N SER A 60 -15.39 8.27 -1.09
CA SER A 60 -15.19 8.08 0.35
C SER A 60 -13.70 8.24 0.71
N ALA A 61 -12.82 7.52 0.01
CA ALA A 61 -11.36 7.64 0.19
C ALA A 61 -10.87 9.09 0.04
N PHE A 62 -11.31 9.78 -1.01
CA PHE A 62 -10.97 11.18 -1.25
C PHE A 62 -11.46 12.10 -0.12
N VAL A 63 -12.70 11.94 0.32
CA VAL A 63 -13.29 12.74 1.40
C VAL A 63 -12.59 12.49 2.74
N PHE A 64 -12.14 11.26 3.03
CA PHE A 64 -11.33 10.97 4.22
C PHE A 64 -10.04 11.78 4.24
N GLU A 65 -9.28 11.76 3.14
CA GLU A 65 -8.03 12.51 3.07
C GLU A 65 -8.30 14.03 3.18
N LYS A 66 -9.34 14.53 2.50
CA LYS A 66 -9.73 15.95 2.56
C LYS A 66 -10.19 16.39 3.95
N ASN A 67 -10.99 15.58 4.65
CA ASN A 67 -11.44 15.91 6.00
C ASN A 67 -10.29 15.92 7.00
N ARG A 68 -9.29 15.04 6.81
CA ARG A 68 -8.09 15.00 7.63
C ARG A 68 -7.23 16.24 7.45
N THR A 69 -7.01 16.71 6.22
CA THR A 69 -6.25 17.94 5.97
C THR A 69 -6.95 19.18 6.51
N MET A 70 -8.27 19.15 6.66
CA MET A 70 -9.06 20.21 7.29
C MET A 70 -9.19 20.10 8.81
N GLY A 71 -8.61 19.08 9.46
CA GLY A 71 -8.72 18.88 10.91
C GLY A 71 -10.14 18.53 11.40
N LYS A 72 -11.00 18.00 10.52
CA LYS A 72 -12.35 17.54 10.89
C LYS A 72 -12.27 16.14 11.50
N ILE A 73 -11.95 16.05 12.80
CA ILE A 73 -11.55 14.84 13.55
C ILE A 73 -12.69 13.83 13.84
N GLY A 74 -13.84 13.92 13.17
CA GLY A 74 -15.03 13.15 13.54
C GLY A 74 -15.21 11.76 12.89
N LEU A 75 -14.24 11.25 12.14
CA LEU A 75 -14.38 10.05 11.31
C LEU A 75 -13.18 9.12 11.55
N GLU A 76 -13.46 7.87 11.94
CA GLU A 76 -12.45 6.82 12.00
C GLU A 76 -12.01 6.48 10.57
N ALA A 77 -10.78 6.78 10.21
CA ALA A 77 -10.32 6.58 8.83
C ALA A 77 -10.01 5.10 8.57
N PRO A 78 -10.32 4.58 7.37
CA PRO A 78 -9.93 3.23 7.00
C PRO A 78 -8.40 3.12 7.04
N HIS A 79 -7.93 2.00 7.55
CA HIS A 79 -6.50 1.74 7.77
C HIS A 79 -5.96 0.59 6.93
N SER A 80 -6.86 -0.28 6.42
CA SER A 80 -6.52 -1.37 5.51
C SER A 80 -7.31 -1.27 4.22
N LEU A 81 -6.70 -1.77 3.14
CA LEU A 81 -7.26 -1.79 1.80
C LEU A 81 -6.98 -3.16 1.17
N ASP A 82 -8.03 -3.94 0.94
CA ASP A 82 -7.91 -5.21 0.21
C ASP A 82 -8.37 -5.02 -1.24
N LEU A 83 -7.42 -5.13 -2.17
CA LEU A 83 -7.65 -5.07 -3.61
C LEU A 83 -7.73 -6.45 -4.27
N SER A 84 -7.71 -7.53 -3.48
CA SER A 84 -7.91 -8.87 -4.02
C SER A 84 -9.29 -8.98 -4.66
N GLU A 85 -9.34 -9.64 -5.82
CA GLU A 85 -10.55 -9.95 -6.58
C GLU A 85 -11.29 -8.73 -7.17
N VAL A 86 -10.79 -7.50 -6.98
CA VAL A 86 -11.45 -6.28 -7.52
C VAL A 86 -11.61 -6.37 -9.04
N ALA A 87 -10.57 -6.84 -9.74
CA ALA A 87 -10.65 -7.06 -11.18
C ALA A 87 -11.58 -8.22 -11.57
N ALA A 88 -11.70 -9.25 -10.72
CA ALA A 88 -12.63 -10.37 -10.95
C ALA A 88 -14.10 -9.91 -10.93
N HIS A 89 -14.40 -8.81 -10.25
CA HIS A 89 -15.71 -8.17 -10.26
C HIS A 89 -15.93 -7.19 -11.42
N GLY A 90 -15.09 -7.24 -12.46
CA GLY A 90 -15.26 -6.46 -13.69
C GLY A 90 -14.87 -4.98 -13.56
N ILE A 91 -14.04 -4.65 -12.58
CA ILE A 91 -13.50 -3.29 -12.41
C ILE A 91 -12.22 -3.15 -13.24
N PRO A 92 -12.16 -2.19 -14.18
CA PRO A 92 -10.95 -1.95 -14.96
C PRO A 92 -9.76 -1.57 -14.07
N ARG A 93 -8.58 -2.11 -14.37
CA ARG A 93 -7.33 -1.81 -13.65
C ARG A 93 -7.01 -0.33 -13.59
N GLU A 94 -7.35 0.43 -14.62
CA GLU A 94 -7.12 1.87 -14.69
C GLU A 94 -7.89 2.61 -13.57
N LYS A 95 -9.07 2.10 -13.20
CA LYS A 95 -9.83 2.62 -12.06
C LYS A 95 -9.17 2.25 -10.74
N VAL A 96 -8.68 1.02 -10.59
CA VAL A 96 -7.92 0.61 -9.40
C VAL A 96 -6.71 1.52 -9.19
N PHE A 97 -5.97 1.82 -10.26
CA PHE A 97 -4.83 2.75 -10.17
C PHE A 97 -5.23 4.21 -9.96
N LEU A 98 -6.39 4.63 -10.46
CA LEU A 98 -6.96 5.93 -10.10
C LEU A 98 -7.21 6.02 -8.57
N LEU A 99 -7.69 4.95 -7.93
CA LEU A 99 -7.82 4.92 -6.47
C LEU A 99 -6.46 4.98 -5.79
N LEU A 100 -5.49 4.16 -6.23
CA LEU A 100 -4.14 4.13 -5.66
C LEU A 100 -3.41 5.47 -5.81
N ASP A 101 -3.69 6.22 -6.88
CA ASP A 101 -3.16 7.56 -7.09
C ASP A 101 -3.66 8.58 -6.04
N PHE A 102 -4.79 8.30 -5.38
CA PHE A 102 -5.39 9.09 -4.30
C PHE A 102 -5.52 8.31 -2.98
N LEU A 103 -4.65 7.33 -2.75
CA LEU A 103 -4.69 6.51 -1.55
C LEU A 103 -4.63 7.40 -0.29
N PRO A 104 -5.61 7.28 0.63
CA PRO A 104 -5.57 8.03 1.87
C PRO A 104 -4.34 7.66 2.69
N SER A 105 -3.73 8.66 3.32
CA SER A 105 -2.56 8.50 4.18
C SER A 105 -2.83 7.69 5.46
N SER A 106 -4.10 7.49 5.81
CA SER A 106 -4.54 6.61 6.88
C SER A 106 -4.34 5.12 6.56
N ILE A 107 -4.29 4.76 5.28
CA ILE A 107 -4.07 3.39 4.83
C ILE A 107 -2.60 3.04 5.05
N TYR A 108 -2.35 2.11 5.98
CA TYR A 108 -1.03 1.56 6.23
C TYR A 108 -0.95 0.07 5.93
N GLU A 109 -2.08 -0.60 5.69
CA GLU A 109 -2.15 -2.02 5.35
C GLU A 109 -2.78 -2.21 3.96
N MET A 110 -2.14 -2.99 3.10
CA MET A 110 -2.62 -3.25 1.75
C MET A 110 -2.47 -4.72 1.36
N LYS A 111 -3.49 -5.25 0.69
CA LYS A 111 -3.46 -6.59 0.07
C LYS A 111 -3.75 -6.47 -1.42
N VAL A 112 -2.95 -7.12 -2.25
CA VAL A 112 -3.04 -7.07 -3.73
C VAL A 112 -2.95 -8.45 -4.35
N ASP A 113 -3.57 -8.63 -5.52
CA ASP A 113 -3.53 -9.87 -6.29
C ASP A 113 -2.77 -9.73 -7.62
N GLY A 114 -2.69 -10.84 -8.36
CA GLY A 114 -2.00 -10.92 -9.66
C GLY A 114 -2.53 -9.93 -10.71
N GLN A 115 -3.79 -9.50 -10.63
CA GLN A 115 -4.37 -8.58 -11.61
C GLN A 115 -3.84 -7.15 -11.45
N VAL A 116 -3.33 -6.82 -10.25
CA VAL A 116 -2.68 -5.54 -9.96
C VAL A 116 -1.16 -5.62 -10.19
N VAL A 117 -0.55 -6.77 -9.88
CA VAL A 117 0.91 -6.92 -9.80
C VAL A 117 1.54 -7.52 -11.06
N GLN A 118 0.76 -8.10 -11.99
CA GLN A 118 1.28 -8.76 -13.18
C GLN A 118 0.77 -8.13 -14.49
N GLY A 119 1.37 -8.56 -15.60
CA GLY A 119 0.91 -8.22 -16.94
C GLY A 119 0.90 -6.71 -17.22
N PRO A 120 -0.09 -6.18 -17.98
CA PRO A 120 -0.10 -4.76 -18.34
C PRO A 120 -0.36 -3.81 -17.16
N ALA A 121 -0.87 -4.33 -16.03
CA ALA A 121 -1.04 -3.54 -14.80
C ALA A 121 0.29 -3.26 -14.09
N PHE A 122 1.32 -4.08 -14.35
CA PHE A 122 2.60 -4.00 -13.65
C PHE A 122 3.31 -2.64 -13.82
N CYS A 123 3.21 -2.00 -14.99
CA CYS A 123 3.76 -0.65 -15.20
C CYS A 123 3.08 0.39 -14.29
N LEU A 124 1.77 0.27 -14.08
CA LEU A 124 1.03 1.16 -13.18
C LEU A 124 1.37 0.85 -11.72
N PHE A 125 1.56 -0.43 -11.38
CA PHE A 125 1.97 -0.86 -10.05
C PHE A 125 3.35 -0.34 -9.66
N THR A 126 4.35 -0.50 -10.52
CA THR A 126 5.69 0.04 -10.29
C THR A 126 5.70 1.56 -10.24
N ARG A 127 4.87 2.25 -11.05
CA ARG A 127 4.67 3.71 -10.94
C ARG A 127 4.13 4.11 -9.57
N PHE A 128 3.13 3.37 -9.07
CA PHE A 128 2.57 3.58 -7.75
C PHE A 128 3.63 3.38 -6.65
N LEU A 129 4.40 2.28 -6.69
CA LEU A 129 5.45 2.04 -5.68
C LEU A 129 6.55 3.11 -5.71
N LYS A 130 7.00 3.54 -6.91
CA LYS A 130 7.96 4.65 -7.05
C LYS A 130 7.45 5.94 -6.41
N ARG A 131 6.15 6.24 -6.55
CA ARG A 131 5.53 7.38 -5.88
C ARG A 131 5.53 7.25 -4.36
N LEU A 132 5.27 6.06 -3.83
CA LEU A 132 5.35 5.81 -2.39
C LEU A 132 6.76 6.07 -1.84
N GLN A 133 7.79 5.80 -2.65
CA GLN A 133 9.17 6.14 -2.28
C GLN A 133 9.45 7.65 -2.40
N SER A 134 9.07 8.29 -3.50
CA SER A 134 9.40 9.70 -3.78
C SER A 134 8.63 10.69 -2.90
N GLY A 135 7.45 10.33 -2.39
CA GLY A 135 6.69 11.16 -1.43
C GLY A 135 7.41 11.44 -0.10
N ARG A 136 8.60 10.85 0.09
CA ARG A 136 9.48 11.11 1.24
C ARG A 136 10.35 12.36 1.07
N GLU A 137 10.67 12.75 -0.17
CA GLU A 137 11.70 13.77 -0.44
C GLU A 137 11.13 15.15 -0.80
N GLY A 138 9.85 15.23 -1.20
CA GLY A 138 9.26 16.50 -1.58
C GLY A 138 7.76 16.57 -1.33
N GLY A 139 7.36 17.05 -0.14
CA GLY A 139 6.10 17.75 0.20
C GLY A 139 4.72 17.20 -0.23
N GLY A 140 4.64 16.17 -1.07
CA GLY A 140 3.43 15.60 -1.65
C GLY A 140 3.24 14.13 -1.27
N PHE A 141 1.98 13.70 -1.33
CA PHE A 141 1.47 12.33 -1.14
C PHE A 141 2.26 11.45 -0.13
N ARG A 142 1.83 11.48 1.14
CA ARG A 142 2.45 10.75 2.27
C ARG A 142 1.71 9.47 2.64
N ALA A 143 1.47 8.58 1.68
CA ALA A 143 0.99 7.25 2.03
C ALA A 143 2.10 6.49 2.80
N HIS A 144 1.77 5.96 3.98
CA HIS A 144 2.71 5.27 4.86
C HIS A 144 2.32 3.80 4.97
N LEU A 145 2.52 3.04 3.89
CA LEU A 145 2.34 1.59 3.93
C LEU A 145 3.39 0.96 4.85
N ARG A 146 2.88 0.22 5.84
CA ARG A 146 3.61 -0.55 6.84
C ARG A 146 3.40 -2.05 6.67
N LYS A 147 2.21 -2.47 6.24
CA LYS A 147 1.87 -3.87 6.02
C LYS A 147 1.49 -4.10 4.57
N PHE A 148 2.11 -5.08 3.94
CA PHE A 148 1.83 -5.42 2.55
C PHE A 148 1.68 -6.92 2.38
N THR A 149 0.59 -7.33 1.75
CA THR A 149 0.26 -8.74 1.51
C THR A 149 0.06 -8.98 0.03
N PHE A 150 0.83 -9.92 -0.52
CA PHE A 150 0.56 -10.48 -1.84
C PHE A 150 -0.34 -11.69 -1.68
N VAL A 151 -1.42 -11.77 -2.46
CA VAL A 151 -2.22 -13.01 -2.56
C VAL A 151 -1.34 -14.12 -3.15
N ASP A 152 -1.65 -15.38 -2.86
CA ASP A 152 -0.97 -16.55 -3.42
C ASP A 152 -0.83 -16.43 -4.97
N HIS A 153 0.31 -16.87 -5.50
CA HIS A 153 0.62 -16.84 -6.95
C HIS A 153 0.59 -15.45 -7.63
N THR A 154 0.75 -14.37 -6.86
CA THR A 154 0.75 -12.98 -7.35
C THR A 154 2.12 -12.44 -7.71
N ILE A 155 3.17 -12.78 -6.95
CA ILE A 155 4.53 -12.28 -7.18
C ILE A 155 5.48 -13.45 -7.43
N GLY A 156 6.17 -13.42 -8.57
CA GLY A 156 7.07 -14.49 -9.00
C GLY A 156 8.53 -14.03 -9.16
N PRO A 157 9.37 -14.85 -9.79
CA PRO A 157 10.79 -14.53 -10.03
C PRO A 157 11.00 -13.34 -10.96
N VAL A 158 10.01 -12.97 -11.77
CA VAL A 158 10.10 -11.83 -12.70
C VAL A 158 9.77 -10.52 -11.99
N GLU A 159 8.69 -10.51 -11.20
CA GLU A 159 8.21 -9.31 -10.52
C GLU A 159 9.01 -8.98 -9.25
N ALA A 160 9.39 -10.00 -8.47
CA ALA A 160 10.04 -9.83 -7.18
C ALA A 160 11.29 -8.93 -7.22
N PRO A 161 12.26 -9.11 -8.15
CA PRO A 161 13.45 -8.28 -8.22
C PRO A 161 13.18 -6.80 -8.50
N ILE A 162 12.04 -6.48 -9.11
CA ILE A 162 11.65 -5.11 -9.46
C ILE A 162 10.84 -4.48 -8.31
N VAL A 163 10.01 -5.29 -7.65
CA VAL A 163 9.08 -4.84 -6.60
C VAL A 163 9.78 -4.62 -5.26
N PHE A 164 10.67 -5.53 -4.84
CA PHE A 164 11.31 -5.45 -3.53
C PHE A 164 12.12 -4.15 -3.30
N PRO A 165 12.93 -3.67 -4.25
CA PRO A 165 13.61 -2.38 -4.12
C PRO A 165 12.68 -1.19 -3.93
N LEU A 166 11.47 -1.29 -4.47
CA LEU A 166 10.47 -0.22 -4.40
C LEU A 166 9.65 -0.27 -3.10
N LEU A 167 9.55 -1.44 -2.47
CA LEU A 167 8.56 -1.70 -1.42
C LEU A 167 9.15 -1.72 -0.01
N LEU A 168 10.33 -2.30 0.20
CA LEU A 168 10.78 -2.71 1.55
C LEU A 168 11.10 -1.56 2.51
N SER A 169 11.43 -0.38 2.01
CA SER A 169 11.97 0.76 2.78
C SER A 169 11.04 1.39 3.84
N SER A 170 9.76 1.01 3.91
CA SER A 170 8.83 1.43 4.99
C SER A 170 8.05 0.29 5.62
N LEU A 171 8.24 -0.95 5.18
CA LEU A 171 7.41 -2.04 5.67
C LEU A 171 7.87 -2.53 7.04
N GLU A 172 6.88 -2.74 7.89
CA GLU A 172 6.95 -3.45 9.17
C GLU A 172 6.50 -4.91 9.00
N SER A 173 5.60 -5.19 8.05
CA SER A 173 5.14 -6.54 7.75
C SER A 173 5.03 -6.78 6.24
N LEU A 174 5.59 -7.89 5.79
CA LEU A 174 5.48 -8.36 4.41
C LEU A 174 5.04 -9.82 4.40
N CYS A 175 3.91 -10.09 3.75
CA CYS A 175 3.41 -11.44 3.56
C CYS A 175 3.58 -11.87 2.09
N LEU A 176 4.42 -12.89 1.87
CA LEU A 176 4.70 -13.51 0.58
C LEU A 176 4.19 -14.96 0.53
N LYS A 177 3.31 -15.34 1.44
CA LYS A 177 2.79 -16.70 1.53
C LYS A 177 2.25 -17.17 0.17
N GLY A 178 2.60 -18.40 -0.22
CA GLY A 178 2.12 -19.02 -1.47
C GLY A 178 2.71 -18.42 -2.77
N ASN A 179 3.72 -17.56 -2.68
CA ASN A 179 4.34 -16.91 -3.84
C ASN A 179 5.71 -17.51 -4.15
N THR A 180 5.84 -18.24 -5.25
CA THR A 180 7.12 -18.88 -5.63
C THR A 180 8.09 -17.85 -6.19
N LEU A 181 9.06 -17.42 -5.37
CA LEU A 181 9.96 -16.31 -5.71
C LEU A 181 11.11 -16.69 -6.64
N GLY A 182 11.44 -17.98 -6.74
CA GLY A 182 12.63 -18.43 -7.46
C GLY A 182 13.93 -17.92 -6.85
N THR A 183 15.06 -18.22 -7.48
CA THR A 183 16.37 -17.83 -6.96
C THR A 183 16.57 -16.31 -7.08
N GLU A 184 16.07 -15.72 -8.15
CA GLU A 184 16.12 -14.30 -8.46
C GLU A 184 15.36 -13.47 -7.42
N GLY A 185 14.16 -13.90 -7.03
CA GLY A 185 13.37 -13.22 -6.03
C GLY A 185 14.00 -13.28 -4.64
N PHE A 186 14.55 -14.44 -4.23
CA PHE A 186 15.27 -14.53 -2.95
C PHE A 186 16.57 -13.74 -2.94
N GLN A 187 17.32 -13.73 -4.05
CA GLN A 187 18.52 -12.91 -4.16
C GLN A 187 18.19 -11.43 -4.05
N ALA A 188 17.16 -10.97 -4.77
CA ALA A 188 16.71 -9.59 -4.66
C ALA A 188 16.28 -9.23 -3.23
N LEU A 189 15.53 -10.11 -2.56
CA LEU A 189 15.15 -9.90 -1.17
C LEU A 189 16.38 -9.80 -0.25
N ALA A 190 17.37 -10.67 -0.44
CA ALA A 190 18.61 -10.66 0.32
C ALA A 190 19.43 -9.38 0.07
N ASP A 191 19.56 -8.93 -1.17
CA ASP A 191 20.28 -7.72 -1.53
C ASP A 191 19.64 -6.48 -0.88
N GLU A 192 18.32 -6.43 -0.83
CA GLU A 192 17.56 -5.37 -0.18
C GLU A 192 17.72 -5.35 1.34
N ILE A 193 17.74 -6.54 1.96
CA ILE A 193 18.03 -6.72 3.39
C ILE A 193 19.46 -6.26 3.68
N ALA A 194 20.44 -6.73 2.91
CA ALA A 194 21.86 -6.39 3.08
C ALA A 194 22.12 -4.89 2.87
N ALA A 195 21.36 -4.24 1.98
CA ALA A 195 21.41 -2.80 1.78
C ALA A 195 20.71 -1.98 2.88
N GLY A 196 20.19 -2.62 3.92
CA GLY A 196 19.50 -1.96 5.04
C GLY A 196 18.10 -1.43 4.71
N ARG A 197 17.57 -1.73 3.51
CA ARG A 197 16.26 -1.26 3.05
C ARG A 197 15.11 -2.01 3.74
N ALA A 198 15.37 -3.13 4.40
CA ALA A 198 14.40 -3.85 5.22
C ALA A 198 14.53 -3.60 6.74
N SER A 199 15.22 -2.53 7.16
CA SER A 199 15.51 -2.26 8.59
C SER A 199 14.29 -2.07 9.50
N ARG A 200 13.11 -1.79 8.94
CA ARG A 200 11.85 -1.64 9.71
C ARG A 200 11.02 -2.92 9.74
N LEU A 201 11.42 -3.94 8.98
CA LEU A 201 10.65 -5.15 8.79
C LEU A 201 10.70 -6.01 10.06
N LEU A 202 9.56 -6.19 10.70
CA LEU A 202 9.38 -6.97 11.91
C LEU A 202 8.81 -8.35 11.61
N LEU A 203 7.99 -8.46 10.57
CA LEU A 203 7.35 -9.72 10.17
C LEU A 203 7.59 -9.97 8.69
N LEU A 204 8.15 -11.15 8.39
CA LEU A 204 8.22 -11.67 7.04
C LEU A 204 7.65 -13.09 6.99
N ASP A 205 6.54 -13.26 6.27
CA ASP A 205 5.93 -14.58 6.04
C ASP A 205 6.39 -15.15 4.69
N LEU A 206 7.16 -16.23 4.76
CA LEU A 206 7.73 -16.94 3.61
C LEU A 206 7.13 -18.34 3.41
N GLN A 207 5.99 -18.65 4.04
CA GLN A 207 5.34 -19.95 3.87
C GLN A 207 5.05 -20.26 2.40
N ASN A 208 5.36 -21.48 1.94
CA ASN A 208 5.09 -21.94 0.57
C ASN A 208 5.68 -21.03 -0.54
N THR A 209 6.82 -20.39 -0.29
CA THR A 209 7.52 -19.53 -1.28
C THR A 209 8.55 -20.26 -2.14
N GLY A 210 8.72 -21.57 -1.92
CA GLY A 210 9.83 -22.33 -2.49
C GLY A 210 11.17 -22.06 -1.79
N LEU A 211 11.14 -21.59 -0.54
CA LEU A 211 12.33 -21.44 0.29
C LEU A 211 12.97 -22.81 0.56
N ASP A 212 14.21 -23.00 0.12
CA ASP A 212 15.04 -24.18 0.39
C ASP A 212 16.28 -23.80 1.24
N MET A 213 17.16 -24.76 1.48
CA MET A 213 18.35 -24.56 2.31
C MET A 213 19.32 -23.53 1.73
N GLN A 214 19.52 -23.53 0.40
CA GLN A 214 20.43 -22.59 -0.26
C GLN A 214 19.89 -21.16 -0.16
N ARG A 215 18.60 -20.99 -0.44
CA ARG A 215 17.92 -19.68 -0.37
C ARG A 215 17.85 -19.15 1.06
N MET A 216 17.69 -20.03 2.05
CA MET A 216 17.75 -19.64 3.46
C MET A 216 19.15 -19.17 3.86
N GLU A 217 20.21 -19.83 3.38
CA GLU A 217 21.58 -19.41 3.66
C GLU A 217 21.86 -18.00 3.12
N VAL A 218 21.40 -17.70 1.90
CA VAL A 218 21.52 -16.36 1.29
C VAL A 218 20.82 -15.30 2.14
N LEU A 219 19.60 -15.56 2.62
CA LEU A 219 18.88 -14.64 3.52
C LEU A 219 19.62 -14.47 4.86
N CYS A 220 20.12 -15.56 5.46
CA CYS A 220 20.88 -15.50 6.71
C CYS A 220 22.18 -14.71 6.55
N GLN A 221 22.88 -14.83 5.42
CA GLN A 221 24.09 -14.04 5.14
C GLN A 221 23.78 -12.54 5.02
N ALA A 222 22.73 -12.18 4.29
CA ALA A 222 22.28 -10.80 4.17
C ALA A 222 21.94 -10.17 5.55
N MET A 223 21.30 -10.95 6.43
CA MET A 223 20.95 -10.49 7.77
C MET A 223 22.14 -10.33 8.71
N LYS A 224 23.20 -11.14 8.59
CA LYS A 224 24.42 -10.98 9.40
C LYS A 224 25.12 -9.64 9.14
N GLY A 225 24.86 -9.02 7.99
CA GLY A 225 25.32 -7.68 7.66
C GLY A 225 24.52 -6.56 8.35
N LEU A 226 23.35 -6.86 8.93
CA LEU A 226 22.57 -5.91 9.71
C LEU A 226 23.12 -5.85 11.14
N SER A 227 23.38 -4.63 11.63
CA SER A 227 23.77 -4.39 13.03
C SER A 227 22.67 -4.89 13.99
N PRO A 228 22.98 -5.21 15.26
CA PRO A 228 22.10 -5.94 16.19
C PRO A 228 20.88 -5.14 16.73
N HIS A 229 20.23 -4.32 15.90
CA HIS A 229 19.04 -3.55 16.25
C HIS A 229 17.75 -3.99 15.53
N THR A 230 17.80 -5.08 14.76
CA THR A 230 16.64 -5.60 14.00
C THR A 230 16.13 -6.90 14.60
N ASP A 231 15.11 -6.80 15.48
CA ASP A 231 14.31 -7.93 15.96
C ASP A 231 13.27 -8.37 14.90
N ALA A 232 13.75 -8.81 13.73
CA ALA A 232 12.88 -9.32 12.68
C ALA A 232 12.48 -10.77 12.99
N GLN A 233 11.18 -11.03 13.12
CA GLN A 233 10.61 -12.36 13.35
C GLN A 233 10.21 -13.00 12.01
N PHE A 234 10.90 -14.07 11.64
CA PHE A 234 10.64 -14.82 10.40
C PHE A 234 9.71 -16.00 10.71
N ILE A 235 8.60 -16.08 9.99
CA ILE A 235 7.69 -17.23 10.06
C ILE A 235 7.85 -18.01 8.77
N GLY A 236 8.68 -19.06 8.83
CA GLY A 236 8.82 -20.06 7.77
C GLY A 236 8.59 -21.44 8.37
N GLN A 237 7.55 -22.15 7.92
CA GLN A 237 7.40 -23.57 8.26
C GLN A 237 8.41 -24.38 7.44
N PHE A 238 9.32 -25.06 8.12
CA PHE A 238 10.18 -26.07 7.51
C PHE A 238 9.53 -27.46 7.60
N PRO A 239 9.42 -28.22 6.51
CA PRO A 239 9.35 -29.67 6.60
C PRO A 239 10.78 -30.22 6.83
N CYS A 240 11.36 -30.02 8.01
CA CYS A 240 12.60 -30.69 8.38
C CYS A 240 12.31 -32.16 8.74
N ARG A 241 12.09 -33.03 7.73
CA ARG A 241 12.31 -34.47 7.90
C ARG A 241 13.79 -34.74 7.66
N VAL A 242 14.54 -34.82 8.75
CA VAL A 242 15.86 -35.45 8.74
C VAL A 242 15.67 -36.91 8.29
N PRO A 243 16.26 -37.38 7.18
CA PRO A 243 16.29 -38.81 6.90
C PRO A 243 17.11 -39.47 8.00
N LYS A 244 16.45 -40.24 8.87
CA LYS A 244 17.16 -41.12 9.81
C LYS A 244 18.04 -42.03 8.98
N GLY A 245 19.34 -41.96 9.23
CA GLY A 245 20.34 -42.77 8.58
C GLY A 245 19.94 -44.24 8.58
N SER A 246 19.97 -44.83 7.39
CA SER A 246 20.08 -46.26 7.20
C SER A 246 21.35 -46.75 7.88
N SER A 247 21.21 -47.34 9.07
CA SER A 247 22.24 -48.17 9.67
C SER A 247 22.32 -49.47 8.87
N VAL A 248 23.33 -49.55 8.03
CA VAL A 248 23.90 -50.82 7.56
C VAL A 248 24.59 -51.46 8.77
N SER A 249 24.07 -52.59 9.22
CA SER A 249 24.77 -53.71 9.88
C SER A 249 23.79 -54.86 10.00
#